data_AF-A0A976DNJ0-F1
#
_entry.id   AF-A0A976DNJ0-F1
#
_cell.length_a   1.000
_cell.length_b   1.000
_cell.length_c   1.000
_cell.angle_alpha   90.00
_cell.angle_beta   90.00
_cell.angle_gamma   90.00
#
_symmetry.space_group_name_H-M   'P 1'
#
loop_
_entity.id
_entity.type
_entity.pdbx_description
1 polymer ?
#
loop_
_entity_poly.entity_id
_entity_poly.type
_entity_poly.pdbx_seq_one_letter_code
_entity_poly.pdbx_strand_id
1 'polypeptide(L)'
;TCPTQRTNALTQRKPDPTPIEVFLAPLAALARKRPEIEALVFWGDADGWPATPSEALESEEITFYAEGLLEDGFHLLWTIAALDSSPDLPDHIRLQFWQDDGPAPDSLPKGWVALDSRRWTAP
;
A
#
# COMPACT_ATOMS: atom_id res chain seq x y z
N THR A 1 -42.53 -36.09 20.51
CA THR A 1 -42.42 -35.34 19.24
C THR A 1 -41.93 -33.94 19.56
N CYS A 2 -40.65 -33.67 19.35
CA CYS A 2 -40.07 -32.32 19.47
C CYS A 2 -39.83 -31.78 18.06
N PRO A 3 -40.25 -30.55 17.71
CA PRO A 3 -39.95 -30.01 16.40
C PRO A 3 -38.53 -29.44 16.41
N THR A 4 -37.68 -29.94 15.52
CA THR A 4 -36.36 -29.37 15.22
C THR A 4 -36.56 -28.02 14.53
N GLN A 5 -36.32 -26.91 15.24
CA GLN A 5 -36.13 -25.61 14.60
C GLN A 5 -34.79 -25.64 13.87
N ARG A 6 -34.84 -25.64 12.53
CA ARG A 6 -33.68 -25.33 11.69
C ARG A 6 -33.38 -23.85 11.83
N THR A 7 -32.31 -23.51 12.52
CA THR A 7 -31.70 -22.18 12.46
C THR A 7 -31.04 -22.00 11.10
N ASN A 8 -31.59 -21.09 10.28
CA ASN A 8 -30.92 -20.61 9.08
C ASN A 8 -29.67 -19.82 9.53
N ALA A 9 -28.49 -20.39 9.34
CA ALA A 9 -27.25 -19.64 9.40
C ALA A 9 -27.25 -18.65 8.21
N LEU A 10 -27.43 -17.36 8.48
CA LEU A 10 -27.20 -16.31 7.50
C LEU A 10 -25.71 -16.33 7.17
N THR A 11 -25.37 -16.90 6.01
CA THR A 11 -24.02 -16.78 5.46
C THR A 11 -23.85 -15.32 5.05
N GLN A 12 -23.27 -14.48 5.92
CA GLN A 12 -22.88 -13.14 5.52
C GLN A 12 -21.85 -13.28 4.41
N ARG A 13 -22.25 -12.91 3.19
CA ARG A 13 -21.30 -12.74 2.10
C ARG A 13 -20.41 -11.58 2.48
N LYS A 14 -19.09 -11.77 2.40
CA LYS A 14 -18.14 -10.66 2.52
C LYS A 14 -18.50 -9.64 1.42
N PRO A 15 -18.62 -8.34 1.74
CA PRO A 15 -18.83 -7.33 0.72
C PRO A 15 -17.73 -7.39 -0.35
N ASP A 16 -18.08 -6.99 -1.58
CA ASP A 16 -17.11 -6.87 -2.66
C ASP A 16 -16.05 -5.82 -2.30
N PRO A 17 -14.78 -6.02 -2.70
CA PRO A 17 -13.71 -5.11 -2.32
C PRO A 17 -13.87 -3.75 -3.00
N THR A 18 -13.52 -2.68 -2.28
CA THR A 18 -13.49 -1.31 -2.80
C THR A 18 -12.38 -1.15 -3.85
N PRO A 19 -12.44 -0.12 -4.71
CA PRO A 19 -11.34 0.19 -5.64
C PRO A 19 -9.99 0.41 -4.93
N ILE A 20 -9.99 1.03 -3.75
CA ILE A 20 -8.79 1.24 -2.93
C ILE A 20 -8.26 -0.10 -2.42
N GLU A 21 -9.12 -0.98 -1.89
CA GLU A 21 -8.72 -2.32 -1.45
C GLU A 21 -8.14 -3.15 -2.61
N VAL A 22 -8.71 -3.04 -3.82
CA VAL A 22 -8.18 -3.70 -5.03
C VAL A 22 -6.82 -3.13 -5.41
N PHE A 23 -6.64 -1.82 -5.31
CA PHE A 23 -5.38 -1.15 -5.60
C PHE A 23 -4.26 -1.56 -4.62
N LEU A 24 -4.57 -1.67 -3.32
CA LEU A 24 -3.64 -2.04 -2.25
C LEU A 24 -3.46 -3.55 -2.05
N ALA A 25 -4.27 -4.39 -2.71
CA ALA A 25 -4.21 -5.85 -2.59
C ALA A 25 -2.81 -6.47 -2.76
N PRO A 26 -1.92 -5.98 -3.66
CA PRO A 26 -0.55 -6.48 -3.76
C PRO A 26 0.27 -6.23 -2.48
N LEU A 27 0.14 -5.05 -1.88
CA LEU A 27 0.83 -4.71 -0.63
C LEU A 27 0.31 -5.56 0.53
N ALA A 28 -1.02 -5.75 0.62
CA ALA A 28 -1.64 -6.63 1.60
C ALA A 28 -1.12 -8.08 1.47
N ALA A 29 -0.95 -8.55 0.23
CA ALA A 29 -0.43 -9.89 -0.03
C ALA A 29 1.06 -10.02 0.31
N LEU A 30 1.85 -8.97 0.09
CA LEU A 30 3.27 -8.94 0.45
C LEU A 30 3.45 -8.93 1.97
N ALA A 31 2.80 -7.99 2.68
CA ALA A 31 2.86 -7.88 4.13
C ALA A 31 2.50 -9.19 4.85
N ARG A 32 1.46 -9.90 4.38
CA ARG A 32 1.11 -11.23 4.92
C ARG A 32 2.17 -12.30 4.71
N LYS A 33 2.93 -12.22 3.62
CA LYS A 33 3.99 -13.19 3.29
C LYS A 33 5.33 -12.84 3.92
N ARG A 34 5.53 -11.56 4.26
CA ARG A 34 6.75 -10.99 4.82
C ARG A 34 6.38 -10.05 5.97
N PRO A 35 6.12 -10.59 7.17
CA PRO A 35 5.79 -9.77 8.34
C PRO A 35 6.87 -8.74 8.70
N GLU A 36 8.11 -8.97 8.25
CA GLU A 36 9.26 -8.10 8.41
C GLU A 36 9.39 -6.99 7.36
N ILE A 37 8.51 -6.96 6.34
CA ILE A 37 8.59 -5.90 5.32
C ILE A 37 8.13 -4.57 5.92
N GLU A 38 8.96 -3.54 5.77
CA GLU A 38 8.62 -2.18 6.17
C GLU A 38 8.22 -1.35 4.95
N ALA A 39 7.36 -0.35 5.16
CA ALA A 39 7.09 0.69 4.18
C ALA A 39 7.66 2.04 4.64
N LEU A 40 8.37 2.72 3.76
CA LEU A 40 8.97 4.02 3.98
C LEU A 40 8.08 5.10 3.35
N VAL A 41 7.62 6.04 4.17
CA VAL A 41 6.67 7.10 3.76
C VAL A 41 7.43 8.35 3.33
N PHE A 42 7.06 8.90 2.17
CA PHE A 42 7.59 10.14 1.62
C PHE A 42 6.43 11.06 1.24
N TRP A 43 6.60 12.34 1.54
CA TRP A 43 5.64 13.39 1.21
C TRP A 43 6.20 14.26 0.10
N GLY A 44 5.44 14.40 -0.99
CA GLY A 44 5.76 15.28 -2.09
C GLY A 44 5.08 16.62 -1.92
N ASP A 45 5.83 17.70 -2.05
CA ASP A 45 5.34 19.08 -1.97
C ASP A 45 5.99 19.96 -3.06
N ALA A 46 5.73 21.27 -3.01
CA ALA A 46 6.26 22.23 -3.98
C ALA A 46 7.79 22.25 -4.08
N ASP A 47 8.50 21.83 -3.02
CA ASP A 47 9.96 21.75 -2.98
C ASP A 47 10.49 20.39 -3.49
N GLY A 48 9.58 19.45 -3.82
CA GLY A 48 9.89 18.18 -4.45
C GLY A 48 9.74 16.99 -3.50
N TRP A 49 10.65 16.02 -3.63
CA TRP A 49 10.66 14.82 -2.80
C TRP A 49 11.88 14.83 -1.86
N PRO A 50 11.68 14.63 -0.54
CA PRO A 50 12.80 14.53 0.39
C PRO A 50 13.60 13.24 0.17
N ALA A 51 14.91 13.30 0.46
CA ALA A 51 15.80 12.14 0.34
C ALA A 51 15.58 11.08 1.44
N THR A 52 14.98 11.48 2.57
CA THR A 52 14.72 10.62 3.72
C THR A 52 13.22 10.46 3.96
N PRO A 53 12.76 9.28 4.39
CA PRO A 53 11.36 9.09 4.73
C PRO A 53 10.98 9.89 5.97
N SER A 54 9.71 10.25 6.09
CA SER A 54 9.15 10.84 7.30
C SER A 54 8.96 9.81 8.41
N GLU A 55 8.57 8.59 8.03
CA GLU A 55 8.33 7.48 8.94
C GLU A 55 8.51 6.13 8.22
N ALA A 56 8.71 5.08 9.02
CA ALA A 56 8.69 3.69 8.60
C ALA A 56 7.47 3.01 9.24
N LEU A 57 6.70 2.28 8.44
CA LEU A 57 5.51 1.55 8.84
C LEU A 57 5.82 0.06 8.90
N GLU A 58 5.36 -0.59 9.96
CA GLU A 58 5.40 -2.04 10.07
C GLU A 58 4.41 -2.69 9.10
N SER A 59 4.65 -3.95 8.73
CA SER A 59 3.85 -4.66 7.73
C SER A 59 2.34 -4.64 7.99
N GLU A 60 1.92 -4.63 9.26
CA GLU A 60 0.53 -4.59 9.69
C GLU A 60 -0.16 -3.23 9.50
N GLU A 61 0.62 -2.15 9.38
CA GLU A 61 0.13 -0.78 9.26
C GLU A 61 0.02 -0.32 7.81
N ILE A 62 0.85 -0.87 6.91
CA ILE A 62 1.03 -0.40 5.51
C ILE A 62 -0.30 -0.14 4.80
N THR A 63 -1.19 -1.12 4.76
CA THR A 63 -2.43 -0.99 3.98
C THR A 63 -3.45 -0.12 4.68
N PHE A 64 -3.53 -0.17 6.01
CA PHE A 64 -4.46 0.65 6.78
C PHE A 64 -4.09 2.14 6.68
N TYR A 65 -2.80 2.46 6.81
CA TYR A 65 -2.28 3.80 6.65
C TYR A 65 -2.53 4.35 5.24
N ALA A 66 -2.16 3.57 4.21
CA ALA A 66 -2.36 3.98 2.83
C ALA A 66 -3.85 4.14 2.49
N GLU A 67 -4.71 3.21 2.92
CA GLU A 67 -6.15 3.27 2.68
C GLU A 67 -6.76 4.54 3.24
N GLY A 68 -6.49 4.89 4.51
CA GLY A 68 -7.02 6.11 5.12
C GLY A 68 -6.64 7.38 4.35
N LEU A 69 -5.39 7.50 3.91
CA LEU A 69 -4.96 8.64 3.09
C LEU A 69 -5.62 8.67 1.71
N LEU A 70 -5.80 7.51 1.08
CA LEU A 70 -6.49 7.44 -0.22
C LEU A 70 -7.97 7.80 -0.10
N GLU A 71 -8.62 7.46 1.01
CA GLU A 71 -9.99 7.87 1.33
C GLU A 71 -10.08 9.39 1.60
N ASP A 72 -9.05 9.98 2.20
CA ASP A 72 -8.92 11.43 2.43
C ASP A 72 -8.53 12.22 1.17
N GLY A 73 -8.41 11.55 0.01
CA GLY A 73 -8.16 12.19 -1.28
C GLY A 73 -6.69 12.41 -1.61
N PHE A 74 -5.76 11.78 -0.89
CA PHE A 74 -4.35 11.78 -1.28
C PHE A 74 -4.13 10.91 -2.53
N HIS A 75 -3.17 11.32 -3.35
CA HIS A 75 -2.62 10.48 -4.40
C HIS A 75 -1.48 9.62 -3.84
N LEU A 76 -1.19 8.49 -4.47
CA LEU A 76 -0.12 7.57 -4.04
C LEU A 76 0.58 6.95 -5.23
N LEU A 77 1.92 6.91 -5.20
CA LEU A 77 2.71 5.92 -5.91
C LEU A 77 3.32 5.00 -4.84
N TRP A 78 2.95 3.73 -4.87
CA TRP A 78 3.70 2.74 -4.13
C TRP A 78 4.65 1.99 -5.06
N THR A 79 5.83 1.67 -4.55
CA THR A 79 6.84 0.86 -5.26
C THR A 79 7.38 -0.19 -4.31
N ILE A 80 7.32 -1.46 -4.70
CA ILE A 80 8.04 -2.54 -4.01
C ILE A 80 9.48 -2.50 -4.53
N ALA A 81 10.41 -2.11 -3.67
CA ALA A 81 11.82 -1.98 -4.01
C ALA A 81 12.60 -3.24 -3.63
N ALA A 82 13.60 -3.57 -4.44
CA ALA A 82 14.62 -4.57 -4.14
C ALA A 82 16.00 -3.98 -4.40
N LEU A 83 17.01 -4.48 -3.68
CA LEU A 83 18.40 -4.15 -3.96
C LEU A 83 18.76 -4.68 -5.36
N ASP A 84 19.55 -3.92 -6.13
CA ASP A 84 20.04 -4.35 -7.45
C ASP A 84 20.87 -5.65 -7.38
N SER A 85 21.56 -5.87 -6.26
CA SER A 85 22.31 -7.08 -5.93
C SER A 85 21.43 -8.27 -5.53
N SER A 86 20.14 -8.07 -5.28
CA SER A 86 19.16 -9.11 -4.95
C SER A 86 17.80 -8.77 -5.58
N PRO A 87 17.71 -8.70 -6.92
CA PRO A 87 16.61 -8.05 -7.64
C PRO A 87 15.29 -8.85 -7.64
N ASP A 88 15.25 -10.01 -6.99
CA ASP A 88 14.04 -10.83 -6.83
C ASP A 88 13.53 -10.83 -5.37
N LEU A 89 14.23 -10.13 -4.47
CA LEU A 89 13.94 -10.09 -3.04
C LEU A 89 13.41 -8.71 -2.65
N PRO A 90 12.11 -8.58 -2.32
CA PRO A 90 11.57 -7.35 -1.74
C PRO A 90 12.37 -6.96 -0.49
N ASP A 91 12.87 -5.73 -0.50
CA ASP A 91 13.65 -5.14 0.60
C ASP A 91 12.76 -4.22 1.43
N HIS A 92 12.09 -3.25 0.80
CA HIS A 92 11.11 -2.37 1.43
C HIS A 92 10.05 -1.90 0.41
N ILE A 93 9.01 -1.24 0.90
CA ILE A 93 8.04 -0.53 0.06
C ILE A 93 8.29 0.97 0.19
N ARG A 94 8.35 1.71 -0.91
CA ARG A 94 8.25 3.19 -0.88
C ARG A 94 6.80 3.58 -1.08
N LEU A 95 6.28 4.41 -0.18
CA LEU A 95 4.97 5.05 -0.29
C LEU A 95 5.18 6.56 -0.51
N GLN A 96 4.85 7.04 -1.71
CA GLN A 96 5.01 8.43 -2.09
C GLN A 96 3.63 9.09 -2.19
N PHE A 97 3.28 9.90 -1.20
CA PHE A 97 2.00 10.60 -1.13
C PHE A 97 2.13 12.06 -1.54
N TRP A 98 1.10 12.58 -2.21
CA TRP A 98 0.96 14.01 -2.52
C TRP A 98 -0.52 14.38 -2.68
N GLN A 99 -0.81 15.69 -2.69
CA GLN A 99 -2.12 16.28 -3.01
C GLN A 99 -1.93 17.38 -4.06
N ASP A 100 -3.02 17.72 -4.77
CA ASP A 100 -3.11 18.86 -5.69
C ASP A 100 -1.93 18.94 -6.70
N ASP A 101 -1.23 20.08 -6.75
CA ASP A 101 -0.09 20.36 -7.63
C ASP A 101 1.23 19.70 -7.17
N GLY A 102 1.14 18.66 -6.34
CA GLY A 102 2.30 17.90 -5.88
C GLY A 102 3.18 17.38 -7.03
N PRO A 103 4.48 17.20 -6.78
CA PRO A 103 5.44 16.87 -7.80
C PRO A 103 5.12 15.50 -8.40
N ALA A 104 5.47 15.30 -9.68
CA ALA A 104 5.46 13.95 -10.22
C ALA A 104 6.35 13.04 -9.34
N PRO A 105 5.92 11.82 -9.01
CA PRO A 105 6.73 10.90 -8.23
C PRO A 105 8.11 10.70 -8.85
N ASP A 106 9.15 10.70 -8.02
CA ASP A 106 10.51 10.46 -8.46
C ASP A 106 10.75 8.98 -8.84
N SER A 107 11.82 8.74 -9.59
CA SER A 107 12.29 7.38 -9.84
C SER A 107 13.04 6.85 -8.63
N LEU A 108 13.10 5.51 -8.47
CA LEU A 108 13.91 4.91 -7.43
C LEU A 108 15.38 5.38 -7.48
N PRO A 109 16.02 5.67 -6.33
CA PRO A 109 17.44 5.97 -6.27
C PRO A 109 18.29 4.83 -6.85
N LYS A 110 19.51 5.16 -7.30
CA LYS A 110 20.48 4.15 -7.74
C LYS A 110 20.74 3.10 -6.65
N GLY A 111 20.93 1.85 -7.06
CA GLY A 111 21.09 0.70 -6.16
C GLY A 111 19.78 -0.04 -5.88
N TRP A 112 18.64 0.51 -6.32
CA TRP A 112 17.33 -0.08 -6.17
C TRP A 112 16.68 -0.38 -7.52
N VAL A 113 15.89 -1.44 -7.55
CA VAL A 113 15.05 -1.83 -8.68
C VAL A 113 13.60 -1.99 -8.23
N ALA A 114 12.65 -1.64 -9.11
CA ALA A 114 11.24 -1.80 -8.83
C ALA A 114 10.79 -3.21 -9.21
N LEU A 115 10.19 -3.94 -8.27
CA LEU A 115 9.57 -5.25 -8.51
C LEU A 115 8.14 -5.10 -9.03
N ASP A 116 7.41 -4.16 -8.46
CA ASP A 116 6.08 -3.73 -8.89
C ASP A 116 5.88 -2.29 -8.42
N SER A 117 5.07 -1.52 -9.15
CA SER A 117 4.68 -0.18 -8.74
C SER A 117 3.32 0.16 -9.32
N ARG A 118 2.50 0.87 -8.56
CA ARG A 118 1.22 1.37 -9.04
C ARG A 118 0.92 2.75 -8.50
N ARG A 119 0.24 3.51 -9.36
CA ARG A 119 -0.19 4.88 -9.06
C ARG A 119 -1.70 4.92 -8.86
N TRP A 120 -2.10 5.56 -7.78
CA TRP A 120 -3.46 5.98 -7.50
C TRP A 120 -3.55 7.50 -7.65
N THR A 121 -4.51 7.96 -8.45
CA THR A 121 -4.89 9.36 -8.51
C THR A 121 -6.29 9.46 -7.92
N ALA A 122 -6.40 10.06 -6.74
CA ALA A 122 -7.69 10.40 -6.15
C ALA A 122 -8.61 11.13 -7.16
N PRO A 123 -9.92 10.81 -7.15
CA PRO A 123 -10.91 11.32 -8.09
C PRO A 123 -11.25 12.80 -7.89
#